data_AF-Q2RM75-F1
#
_entry.id   AF-Q2RM75-F1
#
_cell.length_a   1.000
_cell.length_b   1.000
_cell.length_c   1.000
_cell.angle_alpha   90.00
_cell.angle_beta   90.00
_cell.angle_gamma   90.00
#
_symmetry.space_group_name_H-M   'P 1'
#
loop_
_entity.id
_entity.type
_entity.pdbx_description
1 polymer ?
#
loop_
_entity_poly.entity_id
_entity_poly.type
_entity_poly.pdbx_seq_one_letter_code
_entity_poly.pdbx_strand_id
1 'polypeptide(L)'
;MLWPGWRRRDRQHLITDLEQCRGRIGRGLRRQLSLLDPLELAPLLIAAWPRLGPDIRSQLVSLAEEEGFVDRWLELLARGRAGARVTAATILGEMEVGRALGPLLEALGEREEGVQLAATAALIRLRDPRCLEPLLAALAEPRRWPPARVAEILLALGPVSIPPLLALLKQSAPELAVRVIAILGLFKDPRTLPDLEDCLQRGPAPVREAAARALGEMGLARAAPLLQLALADPEAGVRAAAARALGRLKYRQARKQLQACLDDGAWEVRAAAAAALQEVAAAREI
;
A
#
# COMPACT_ATOMS: atom_id res chain seq x y z
N MET A 1 -10.22 -40.86 -13.85
CA MET A 1 -9.62 -41.65 -12.75
C MET A 1 -8.88 -40.69 -11.84
N LEU A 2 -9.46 -40.39 -10.68
CA LEU A 2 -8.89 -39.51 -9.66
C LEU A 2 -7.80 -40.29 -8.92
N TRP A 3 -6.55 -39.83 -8.93
CA TRP A 3 -5.47 -40.44 -8.14
C TRP A 3 -5.51 -39.89 -6.71
N PRO A 4 -6.00 -40.64 -5.70
CA PRO A 4 -6.28 -40.11 -4.36
C PRO A 4 -5.04 -40.11 -3.44
N GLY A 5 -3.83 -39.99 -4.00
CA GLY A 5 -2.60 -40.44 -3.33
C GLY A 5 -1.36 -39.58 -3.49
N TRP A 6 -1.44 -38.37 -4.07
CA TRP A 6 -0.31 -37.44 -4.09
C TRP A 6 0.00 -36.96 -2.66
N ARG A 7 1.00 -37.55 -2.00
CA ARG A 7 1.21 -37.37 -0.55
C ARG A 7 1.97 -36.07 -0.29
N ARG A 8 1.78 -35.50 0.91
CA ARG A 8 2.66 -34.41 1.45
C ARG A 8 4.16 -34.71 1.31
N ARG A 9 4.56 -35.99 1.36
CA ARG A 9 5.95 -36.42 1.16
C ARG A 9 6.47 -36.12 -0.25
N ASP A 10 5.65 -36.29 -1.27
CA ASP A 10 6.05 -36.06 -2.67
C ASP A 10 6.20 -34.56 -2.96
N ARG A 11 5.32 -33.74 -2.37
CA ARG A 11 5.44 -32.27 -2.44
C ARG A 11 6.69 -31.74 -1.71
N GLN A 12 6.99 -32.26 -0.52
CA GLN A 12 8.18 -31.83 0.21
C GLN A 12 9.47 -32.23 -0.52
N HIS A 13 9.48 -33.40 -1.16
CA HIS A 13 10.59 -33.85 -1.99
C HIS A 13 10.84 -32.89 -3.16
N LEU A 14 9.81 -32.54 -3.92
CA LEU A 14 9.95 -31.59 -5.05
C LEU A 14 10.39 -30.19 -4.63
N ILE A 15 9.92 -29.69 -3.47
CA ILE A 15 10.40 -28.42 -2.91
C ILE A 15 11.90 -28.53 -2.62
N THR A 16 12.33 -29.62 -1.98
CA THR A 16 13.73 -29.85 -1.63
C THR A 16 14.60 -29.94 -2.89
N ASP A 17 14.12 -30.64 -3.92
CA ASP A 17 14.83 -30.77 -5.19
C ASP A 17 14.96 -29.43 -5.91
N LEU A 18 13.90 -28.60 -5.88
CA LEU A 18 13.93 -27.24 -6.42
C LEU A 18 14.92 -26.35 -5.65
N GLU A 19 14.94 -26.43 -4.32
CA GLU A 19 15.86 -25.66 -3.46
C GLU A 19 17.32 -26.08 -3.65
N GLN A 20 17.58 -27.34 -4.03
CA GLN A 20 18.93 -27.86 -4.30
C GLN A 20 19.44 -27.58 -5.72
N CYS A 21 18.58 -27.11 -6.62
CA CYS A 21 18.98 -26.81 -8.00
C CYS A 21 20.02 -25.68 -8.05
N ARG A 22 21.20 -25.98 -8.64
CA ARG A 22 22.26 -24.98 -8.88
C ARG A 22 22.12 -24.37 -10.27
N GLY A 23 21.35 -23.28 -10.37
CA GLY A 23 21.22 -22.47 -11.58
C GLY A 23 20.38 -23.08 -12.72
N ARG A 24 20.03 -24.38 -12.67
CA ARG A 24 19.19 -25.03 -13.69
C ARG A 24 18.27 -26.09 -13.12
N ILE A 25 17.04 -26.12 -13.62
CA ILE A 25 16.08 -27.20 -13.36
C ILE A 25 16.39 -28.38 -14.29
N GLY A 26 16.73 -29.53 -13.71
CA GLY A 26 16.99 -30.75 -14.47
C GLY A 26 15.76 -31.24 -15.24
N ARG A 27 15.96 -31.93 -16.38
CA ARG A 27 14.87 -32.41 -17.24
C ARG A 27 13.86 -33.30 -16.51
N GLY A 28 14.32 -34.14 -15.58
CA GLY A 28 13.46 -35.01 -14.77
C GLY A 28 12.51 -34.21 -13.88
N LEU A 29 13.06 -33.25 -13.12
CA LEU A 29 12.29 -32.37 -12.26
C LEU A 29 11.33 -31.49 -13.08
N ARG A 30 11.79 -30.93 -14.21
CA ARG A 30 10.92 -30.18 -15.13
C ARG A 30 9.72 -31.02 -15.58
N ARG A 31 9.95 -32.27 -15.99
CA ARG A 31 8.87 -33.19 -16.40
C ARG A 31 7.91 -33.50 -15.25
N GLN A 32 8.41 -33.72 -14.04
CA GLN A 32 7.56 -33.93 -12.86
C GLN A 32 6.67 -32.72 -12.57
N LEU A 33 7.22 -31.52 -12.65
CA LEU A 33 6.46 -30.28 -12.46
C LEU A 33 5.42 -30.06 -13.56
N SER A 34 5.72 -30.46 -14.81
CA SER A 34 4.79 -30.31 -15.95
C SER A 34 3.58 -31.24 -15.85
N LEU A 35 3.69 -32.33 -15.09
CA LEU A 35 2.60 -33.30 -14.89
C LEU A 35 1.64 -32.89 -13.77
N LEU A 36 1.93 -31.81 -13.04
CA LEU A 36 1.11 -31.35 -11.92
C LEU A 36 -0.13 -30.59 -12.38
N ASP A 37 -1.22 -30.71 -11.61
CA ASP A 37 -2.36 -29.81 -11.76
C ASP A 37 -2.00 -28.39 -11.30
N PRO A 38 -2.51 -27.33 -11.96
CA PRO A 38 -2.25 -25.95 -11.54
C PRO A 38 -2.58 -25.65 -10.06
N LEU A 39 -3.59 -26.29 -9.49
CA LEU A 39 -3.99 -26.14 -8.07
C LEU A 39 -3.03 -26.85 -7.11
N GLU A 40 -2.27 -27.84 -7.58
CA GLU A 40 -1.24 -28.53 -6.80
C GLU A 40 0.11 -27.84 -6.94
N LEU A 41 0.43 -27.38 -8.15
CA LEU A 41 1.69 -26.71 -8.46
C LEU A 41 1.80 -25.36 -7.75
N ALA A 42 0.76 -24.52 -7.78
CA ALA A 42 0.86 -23.17 -7.21
C ALA A 42 1.22 -23.15 -5.72
N PRO A 43 0.56 -23.92 -4.82
CA PRO A 43 0.97 -23.98 -3.42
C PRO A 43 2.40 -24.50 -3.24
N LEU A 44 2.84 -25.47 -4.07
CA LEU A 44 4.21 -26.00 -4.03
C LEU A 44 5.20 -24.89 -4.34
N LEU A 45 4.99 -24.16 -5.44
CA LEU A 45 5.85 -23.07 -5.86
C LEU A 45 5.84 -21.92 -4.86
N ILE A 46 4.68 -21.51 -4.34
CA ILE A 46 4.57 -20.46 -3.30
C ILE A 46 5.43 -20.81 -2.08
N ALA A 47 5.42 -22.08 -1.64
CA ALA A 47 6.19 -22.51 -0.49
C ALA A 47 7.71 -22.51 -0.74
N ALA A 48 8.14 -22.83 -1.97
CA ALA A 48 9.55 -22.85 -2.34
C ALA A 48 10.10 -21.46 -2.70
N TRP A 49 9.26 -20.59 -3.28
CA TRP A 49 9.65 -19.35 -3.97
C TRP A 49 10.66 -18.49 -3.21
N PRO A 50 10.48 -18.21 -1.89
CA PRO A 50 11.39 -17.35 -1.13
C PRO A 50 12.84 -17.85 -1.08
N ARG A 51 13.06 -19.16 -1.26
CA ARG A 51 14.38 -19.81 -1.19
C ARG A 51 15.01 -20.06 -2.56
N LEU A 52 14.26 -19.86 -3.65
CA LEU A 52 14.76 -20.08 -4.99
C LEU A 52 15.61 -18.91 -5.48
N GLY A 53 16.74 -19.22 -6.12
CA GLY A 53 17.56 -18.23 -6.82
C GLY A 53 16.89 -17.68 -8.10
N PRO A 54 17.35 -16.53 -8.62
CA PRO A 54 16.73 -15.85 -9.75
C PRO A 54 16.67 -16.72 -11.02
N ASP A 55 17.71 -17.51 -11.31
CA ASP A 55 17.75 -18.39 -12.49
C ASP A 55 16.67 -19.47 -12.44
N ILE A 56 16.42 -20.04 -11.25
CA ILE A 56 15.39 -21.07 -11.07
C ILE A 56 14.00 -20.44 -11.17
N ARG A 57 13.79 -19.26 -10.57
CA ARG A 57 12.53 -18.51 -10.70
C ARG A 57 12.22 -18.21 -12.16
N SER A 58 13.19 -17.71 -12.93
CA SER A 58 13.03 -17.44 -14.36
C SER A 58 12.67 -18.70 -15.16
N GLN A 59 13.30 -19.84 -14.86
CA GLN A 59 12.97 -21.12 -15.51
C GLN A 59 11.58 -21.62 -15.14
N LEU A 60 11.12 -21.39 -13.91
CA LEU A 60 9.75 -21.73 -13.49
C LEU A 60 8.72 -20.83 -14.18
N VAL A 61 9.01 -19.54 -14.37
CA VAL A 61 8.16 -18.63 -15.15
C VAL A 61 8.05 -19.13 -16.60
N SER A 62 9.18 -19.42 -17.26
CA SER A 62 9.19 -19.96 -18.62
C SER A 62 8.40 -21.27 -18.71
N LEU A 63 8.60 -22.19 -17.76
CA LEU A 63 7.86 -23.44 -17.69
C LEU A 63 6.35 -23.17 -17.54
N ALA A 64 5.96 -22.24 -16.68
CA ALA A 64 4.55 -21.94 -16.44
C ALA A 64 3.85 -21.31 -17.65
N GLU A 65 4.56 -20.51 -18.45
CA GLU A 65 4.04 -19.99 -19.71
C GLU A 65 3.96 -21.10 -20.78
N GLU A 66 5.02 -21.91 -20.94
CA GLU A 66 5.07 -22.98 -21.94
C GLU A 66 4.00 -24.07 -21.73
N GLU A 67 3.75 -24.43 -20.47
CA GLU A 67 2.76 -25.46 -20.12
C GLU A 67 1.34 -24.89 -19.93
N GLY A 68 1.15 -23.58 -20.12
CA GLY A 68 -0.15 -22.91 -19.96
C GLY A 68 -0.65 -22.82 -18.52
N PHE A 69 0.22 -22.99 -17.52
CA PHE A 69 -0.14 -22.84 -16.10
C PHE A 69 -0.56 -21.41 -15.77
N VAL A 70 0.07 -20.41 -16.40
CA VAL A 70 -0.30 -18.99 -16.22
C VAL A 70 -1.75 -18.75 -16.63
N ASP A 71 -2.17 -19.25 -17.79
CA ASP A 71 -3.55 -19.10 -18.28
C ASP A 71 -4.55 -19.75 -17.32
N ARG A 72 -4.20 -20.93 -16.80
CA ARG A 72 -5.03 -21.62 -15.79
C ARG A 72 -5.13 -20.84 -14.48
N TRP A 73 -4.03 -20.24 -14.01
CA TRP A 73 -4.09 -19.41 -12.80
C TRP A 73 -4.88 -18.11 -13.03
N LEU A 74 -4.81 -17.52 -14.21
CA LEU A 74 -5.66 -16.37 -14.57
C LEU A 74 -7.15 -16.74 -14.57
N GLU A 75 -7.51 -17.90 -15.15
CA GLU A 75 -8.88 -18.44 -15.09
C GLU A 75 -9.34 -18.70 -13.64
N LEU A 76 -8.47 -19.30 -12.84
CA LEU A 76 -8.74 -19.57 -11.42
C LEU A 76 -8.91 -18.29 -10.61
N LEU A 77 -8.11 -17.24 -10.88
CA LEU A 77 -8.25 -15.95 -10.22
C LEU A 77 -9.59 -15.28 -10.56
N ALA A 78 -10.04 -15.40 -11.82
CA ALA A 78 -11.29 -14.80 -12.27
C ALA A 78 -12.54 -15.57 -11.80
N ARG A 79 -12.52 -16.90 -11.81
CA ARG A 79 -13.73 -17.74 -11.66
C ARG A 79 -13.65 -18.82 -10.59
N GLY A 80 -12.51 -18.95 -9.91
CA GLY A 80 -12.31 -19.97 -8.90
C GLY A 80 -13.09 -19.71 -7.60
N ARG A 81 -13.11 -20.70 -6.72
CA ARG A 81 -13.49 -20.50 -5.31
C ARG A 81 -12.44 -19.64 -4.59
N ALA A 82 -12.81 -18.98 -3.49
CA ALA A 82 -11.95 -18.09 -2.71
C ALA A 82 -10.52 -18.63 -2.50
N GLY A 83 -10.35 -19.85 -1.98
CA GLY A 83 -9.02 -20.43 -1.75
C GLY A 83 -8.18 -20.65 -3.02
N ALA A 84 -8.81 -20.98 -4.15
CA ALA A 84 -8.12 -21.11 -5.43
C ALA A 84 -7.71 -19.73 -5.97
N ARG A 85 -8.55 -18.71 -5.78
CA ARG A 85 -8.28 -17.33 -6.17
C ARG A 85 -7.13 -16.72 -5.37
N VAL A 86 -7.09 -16.94 -4.06
CA VAL A 86 -5.97 -16.56 -3.19
C VAL A 86 -4.67 -17.18 -3.69
N THR A 87 -4.70 -18.48 -3.96
CA THR A 87 -3.52 -19.23 -4.44
C THR A 87 -3.06 -18.69 -5.80
N ALA A 88 -3.99 -18.49 -6.74
CA ALA A 88 -3.72 -17.94 -8.06
C ALA A 88 -3.14 -16.51 -8.00
N ALA A 89 -3.77 -15.61 -7.25
CA ALA A 89 -3.26 -14.25 -7.06
C ALA A 89 -1.84 -14.25 -6.47
N THR A 90 -1.60 -15.11 -5.48
CA THR A 90 -0.29 -15.22 -4.83
C THR A 90 0.78 -15.68 -5.81
N ILE A 91 0.56 -16.79 -6.53
CA ILE A 91 1.59 -17.30 -7.46
C ILE A 91 1.82 -16.36 -8.64
N LEU A 92 0.77 -15.76 -9.20
CA LEU A 92 0.88 -14.77 -10.27
C LEU A 92 1.67 -13.54 -9.82
N GLY A 93 1.51 -13.13 -8.56
CA GLY A 93 2.29 -12.07 -7.94
C GLY A 93 3.74 -12.43 -7.67
N GLU A 94 4.02 -13.62 -7.13
CA GLU A 94 5.39 -14.12 -6.92
C GLU A 94 6.17 -14.23 -8.24
N MET A 95 5.47 -14.60 -9.31
CA MET A 95 6.01 -14.71 -10.66
C MET A 95 6.02 -13.39 -11.44
N GLU A 96 5.53 -12.30 -10.85
CA GLU A 96 5.46 -10.97 -11.47
C GLU A 96 4.77 -10.96 -12.84
N VAL A 97 3.69 -11.76 -12.99
CA VAL A 97 2.98 -11.92 -14.27
C VAL A 97 2.19 -10.66 -14.61
N GLY A 98 2.75 -9.82 -15.49
CA GLY A 98 2.12 -8.56 -15.91
C GLY A 98 0.74 -8.70 -16.59
N ARG A 99 0.42 -9.88 -17.15
CA ARG A 99 -0.92 -10.19 -17.70
C ARG A 99 -1.99 -10.31 -16.60
N ALA A 100 -1.59 -10.56 -15.35
CA ALA A 100 -2.49 -10.67 -14.21
C ALA A 100 -2.99 -9.32 -13.69
N LEU A 101 -2.46 -8.19 -14.19
CA LEU A 101 -2.79 -6.86 -13.69
C LEU A 101 -4.31 -6.59 -13.63
N GLY A 102 -5.04 -6.83 -14.73
CA GLY A 102 -6.48 -6.63 -14.78
C GLY A 102 -7.24 -7.49 -13.76
N PRO A 103 -7.10 -8.82 -13.80
CA PRO A 103 -7.72 -9.72 -12.82
C PRO A 103 -7.35 -9.42 -11.35
N LEU A 104 -6.11 -8.99 -11.08
CA LEU A 104 -5.67 -8.61 -9.74
C LEU A 104 -6.32 -7.29 -9.29
N LEU A 105 -6.49 -6.32 -10.19
CA LEU A 105 -7.26 -5.10 -9.91
C LEU A 105 -8.73 -5.45 -9.63
N GLU A 106 -9.36 -6.33 -10.40
CA GLU A 106 -10.73 -6.77 -10.10
C GLU A 106 -10.83 -7.39 -8.70
N ALA A 107 -9.91 -8.30 -8.36
CA ALA A 107 -9.86 -8.98 -7.07
C ALA A 107 -9.58 -8.03 -5.88
N LEU A 108 -8.86 -6.93 -6.09
CA LEU A 108 -8.62 -5.90 -5.07
C LEU A 108 -9.93 -5.22 -4.63
N GLY A 109 -10.91 -5.08 -5.53
CA GLY A 109 -12.19 -4.42 -5.25
C GLY A 109 -13.25 -5.33 -4.62
N GLU A 110 -12.88 -6.55 -4.24
CA GLU A 110 -13.82 -7.54 -3.71
C GLU A 110 -13.90 -7.58 -2.19
N ARG A 111 -14.98 -8.18 -1.68
CA ARG A 111 -15.27 -8.28 -0.25
C ARG A 111 -14.57 -9.45 0.45
N GLU A 112 -14.09 -10.43 -0.32
CA GLU A 112 -13.43 -11.60 0.26
C GLU A 112 -12.00 -11.20 0.68
N GLU A 113 -11.78 -11.16 1.99
CA GLU A 113 -10.57 -10.58 2.59
C GLU A 113 -9.29 -11.30 2.13
N GLY A 114 -9.32 -12.63 2.03
CA GLY A 114 -8.17 -13.41 1.60
C GLY A 114 -7.71 -13.07 0.17
N VAL A 115 -8.66 -12.99 -0.76
CA VAL A 115 -8.46 -12.66 -2.16
C VAL A 115 -7.97 -11.23 -2.29
N GLN A 116 -8.59 -10.29 -1.58
CA GLN A 116 -8.15 -8.90 -1.60
C GLN A 116 -6.72 -8.74 -1.07
N LEU A 117 -6.36 -9.43 0.02
CA LEU A 117 -5.00 -9.40 0.57
C LEU A 117 -3.98 -9.99 -0.41
N ALA A 118 -4.28 -11.14 -1.00
CA ALA A 118 -3.41 -11.76 -2.00
C ALA A 118 -3.25 -10.88 -3.24
N ALA A 119 -4.33 -10.26 -3.72
CA ALA A 119 -4.31 -9.34 -4.84
C ALA A 119 -3.49 -8.08 -4.55
N THR A 120 -3.65 -7.48 -3.36
CA THR A 120 -2.86 -6.33 -2.91
C THR A 120 -1.37 -6.69 -2.90
N ALA A 121 -1.01 -7.82 -2.27
CA ALA A 121 0.37 -8.27 -2.18
C ALA A 121 0.99 -8.61 -3.54
N ALA A 122 0.19 -9.11 -4.49
CA ALA A 122 0.61 -9.33 -5.86
C ALA A 122 0.86 -8.01 -6.60
N LEU A 123 -0.09 -7.06 -6.56
CA LEU A 123 0.06 -5.74 -7.20
C LEU A 123 1.28 -4.97 -6.66
N ILE A 124 1.55 -5.06 -5.35
CA ILE A 124 2.74 -4.50 -4.72
C ILE A 124 4.02 -5.13 -5.26
N ARG A 125 4.05 -6.44 -5.55
CA ARG A 125 5.21 -7.11 -6.15
C ARG A 125 5.38 -6.72 -7.61
N LEU A 126 4.29 -6.70 -8.39
CA LEU A 126 4.33 -6.32 -9.81
C LEU A 126 4.90 -4.91 -10.01
N ARG A 127 4.55 -3.96 -9.12
CA ARG A 127 4.94 -2.53 -9.22
C ARG A 127 4.71 -1.94 -10.61
N ASP A 128 3.67 -2.40 -11.30
CA ASP A 128 3.39 -2.02 -12.67
C ASP A 128 2.71 -0.65 -12.74
N PRO A 129 3.32 0.37 -13.38
CA PRO A 129 2.74 1.71 -13.47
C PRO A 129 1.36 1.77 -14.14
N ARG A 130 0.99 0.76 -14.93
CA ARG A 130 -0.34 0.66 -15.55
C ARG A 130 -1.47 0.54 -14.51
N CYS A 131 -1.17 0.24 -13.25
CA CYS A 131 -2.17 0.27 -12.18
C CYS A 131 -2.53 1.69 -11.69
N LEU A 132 -1.76 2.73 -12.05
CA LEU A 132 -1.97 4.09 -11.55
C LEU A 132 -3.36 4.62 -11.84
N GLU A 133 -3.79 4.65 -13.10
CA GLU A 133 -5.11 5.16 -13.47
C GLU A 133 -6.26 4.39 -12.79
N PRO A 134 -6.30 3.05 -12.82
CA PRO A 134 -7.30 2.28 -12.07
C PRO A 134 -7.31 2.57 -10.56
N LEU A 135 -6.15 2.71 -9.94
CA LEU A 135 -6.05 2.97 -8.49
C LEU A 135 -6.51 4.39 -8.13
N LEU A 136 -6.23 5.38 -8.99
CA LEU A 136 -6.71 6.74 -8.80
C LEU A 136 -8.25 6.81 -8.93
N ALA A 137 -8.83 6.09 -9.88
CA ALA A 137 -10.28 5.95 -9.99
C ALA A 137 -10.87 5.23 -8.78
N ALA A 138 -10.20 4.17 -8.28
CA ALA A 138 -10.61 3.43 -7.10
C ALA A 138 -10.69 4.31 -5.84
N LEU A 139 -9.84 5.35 -5.73
CA LEU A 139 -9.95 6.33 -4.65
C LEU A 139 -11.28 7.09 -4.66
N ALA A 140 -12.02 7.17 -5.75
CA ALA A 140 -13.35 7.78 -5.75
C ALA A 140 -14.44 6.88 -5.12
N GLU A 141 -14.20 5.57 -5.02
CA GLU A 141 -15.19 4.56 -4.63
C GLU A 141 -14.76 3.79 -3.35
N PRO A 142 -14.67 4.45 -2.17
CA PRO A 142 -14.04 3.88 -0.97
C PRO A 142 -14.78 2.67 -0.38
N ARG A 143 -16.07 2.50 -0.73
CA ARG A 143 -16.88 1.36 -0.30
C ARG A 143 -16.53 0.07 -1.04
N ARG A 144 -16.08 0.21 -2.28
CA ARG A 144 -15.63 -0.91 -3.12
C ARG A 144 -14.14 -1.16 -2.92
N TRP A 145 -13.37 -0.08 -2.81
CA TRP A 145 -11.91 -0.13 -2.73
C TRP A 145 -11.43 0.44 -1.40
N PRO A 146 -10.94 -0.39 -0.46
CA PRO A 146 -10.42 0.12 0.79
C PRO A 146 -9.25 1.08 0.54
N PRO A 147 -9.35 2.37 0.96
CA PRO A 147 -8.34 3.37 0.65
C PRO A 147 -6.94 3.00 1.18
N ALA A 148 -6.86 2.28 2.31
CA ALA A 148 -5.59 1.81 2.85
C ALA A 148 -4.85 0.86 1.88
N ARG A 149 -5.57 -0.05 1.21
CA ARG A 149 -4.97 -0.98 0.23
C ARG A 149 -4.53 -0.27 -1.03
N VAL A 150 -5.35 0.66 -1.52
CA VAL A 150 -4.97 1.52 -2.65
C VAL A 150 -3.72 2.34 -2.32
N ALA A 151 -3.66 2.91 -1.11
CA ALA A 151 -2.49 3.64 -0.63
C ALA A 151 -1.23 2.77 -0.57
N GLU A 152 -1.32 1.54 -0.03
CA GLU A 152 -0.20 0.59 0.02
C GLU A 152 0.39 0.33 -1.37
N ILE A 153 -0.45 0.12 -2.38
CA ILE A 153 0.01 -0.13 -3.75
C ILE A 153 0.63 1.13 -4.37
N LEU A 154 -0.01 2.29 -4.22
CA LEU A 154 0.52 3.56 -4.73
C LEU A 154 1.89 3.90 -4.10
N LEU A 155 2.07 3.62 -2.81
CA LEU A 155 3.35 3.78 -2.11
C LEU A 155 4.42 2.81 -2.64
N ALA A 156 4.05 1.58 -2.95
CA ALA A 156 4.96 0.59 -3.54
C ALA A 156 5.44 0.98 -4.95
N LEU A 157 4.58 1.62 -5.77
CA LEU A 157 4.99 2.24 -7.03
C LEU A 157 5.97 3.40 -6.81
N GLY A 158 5.84 4.08 -5.67
CA GLY A 158 6.77 5.10 -5.22
C GLY A 158 6.53 6.47 -5.87
N PRO A 159 7.59 7.29 -5.99
CA PRO A 159 7.53 8.68 -6.48
C PRO A 159 6.73 8.95 -7.76
N VAL A 160 6.58 7.96 -8.64
CA VAL A 160 5.81 8.07 -9.89
C VAL A 160 4.32 8.32 -9.64
N SER A 161 3.81 7.93 -8.47
CA SER A 161 2.41 8.15 -8.06
C SER A 161 2.13 9.61 -7.68
N ILE A 162 3.14 10.40 -7.34
CA ILE A 162 2.94 11.75 -6.78
C ILE A 162 2.32 12.72 -7.81
N PRO A 163 2.86 12.91 -9.03
CA PRO A 163 2.27 13.83 -10.00
C PRO A 163 0.78 13.60 -10.29
N PRO A 164 0.31 12.36 -10.56
CA PRO A 164 -1.11 12.15 -10.82
C PRO A 164 -1.98 12.27 -9.55
N LEU A 165 -1.45 11.97 -8.36
CA LEU A 165 -2.15 12.27 -7.10
C LEU A 165 -2.35 13.78 -6.90
N LEU A 166 -1.33 14.60 -7.20
CA LEU A 166 -1.45 16.06 -7.14
C LEU A 166 -2.44 16.60 -8.19
N ALA A 167 -2.46 16.01 -9.38
CA ALA A 167 -3.45 16.36 -10.40
C ALA A 167 -4.88 16.03 -9.94
N LEU A 168 -5.08 14.85 -9.33
CA LEU A 168 -6.36 14.43 -8.77
C LEU A 168 -6.80 15.37 -7.65
N LEU A 169 -5.90 15.73 -6.74
CA LEU A 169 -6.16 16.64 -5.62
C LEU A 169 -6.82 17.96 -6.08
N LYS A 170 -6.30 18.56 -7.16
CA LYS A 170 -6.77 19.84 -7.69
C LYS A 170 -8.20 19.82 -8.26
N GLN A 171 -8.68 18.64 -8.63
CA GLN A 171 -9.98 18.46 -9.29
C GLN A 171 -10.99 17.73 -8.39
N SER A 172 -10.60 17.45 -7.14
CA SER A 172 -11.36 16.58 -6.23
C SER A 172 -12.37 17.35 -5.39
N ALA A 173 -13.53 16.73 -5.16
CA ALA A 173 -14.41 17.11 -4.06
C ALA A 173 -13.70 16.92 -2.70
N PRO A 174 -14.11 17.63 -1.63
CA PRO A 174 -13.42 17.62 -0.34
C PRO A 174 -13.16 16.21 0.22
N GLU A 175 -14.11 15.28 0.06
CA GLU A 175 -14.01 13.91 0.58
C GLU A 175 -12.94 13.08 -0.14
N LEU A 176 -12.74 13.32 -1.44
CA LEU A 176 -11.66 12.69 -2.21
C LEU A 176 -10.33 13.39 -1.92
N ALA A 177 -10.32 14.72 -1.84
CA ALA A 177 -9.14 15.51 -1.51
C ALA A 177 -8.52 15.08 -0.16
N VAL A 178 -9.34 14.88 0.88
CA VAL A 178 -8.88 14.38 2.20
C VAL A 178 -8.14 13.05 2.08
N ARG A 179 -8.64 12.12 1.26
CA ARG A 179 -7.99 10.81 1.05
C ARG A 179 -6.69 10.94 0.27
N VAL A 180 -6.69 11.76 -0.79
CA VAL A 180 -5.48 12.02 -1.58
C VAL A 180 -4.40 12.68 -0.72
N ILE A 181 -4.76 13.65 0.12
CA ILE A 181 -3.86 14.31 1.08
C ILE A 181 -3.26 13.31 2.07
N ALA A 182 -4.09 12.42 2.62
CA ALA A 182 -3.61 11.38 3.53
C ALA A 182 -2.55 10.50 2.84
N ILE A 183 -2.79 10.09 1.59
CA ILE A 183 -1.84 9.28 0.80
C ILE A 183 -0.55 10.08 0.51
N LEU A 184 -0.67 11.34 0.09
CA LEU A 184 0.48 12.21 -0.16
C LEU A 184 1.35 12.41 1.09
N GLY A 185 0.73 12.49 2.27
CA GLY A 185 1.43 12.57 3.56
C GLY A 185 2.31 11.34 3.84
N LEU A 186 1.89 10.15 3.40
CA LEU A 186 2.63 8.89 3.60
C LEU A 186 3.89 8.79 2.73
N PHE A 187 3.96 9.50 1.60
CA PHE A 187 5.17 9.53 0.77
C PHE A 187 6.34 10.26 1.44
N LYS A 188 6.05 11.18 2.38
CA LYS A 188 7.05 12.03 3.04
C LYS A 188 7.96 12.78 2.06
N ASP A 189 7.43 13.08 0.87
CA ASP A 189 8.19 13.68 -0.21
C ASP A 189 8.01 15.21 -0.20
N PRO A 190 9.09 16.00 -0.08
CA PRO A 190 9.00 17.46 -0.03
C PRO A 190 8.35 18.11 -1.26
N ARG A 191 8.26 17.41 -2.40
CA ARG A 191 7.60 17.91 -3.61
C ARG A 191 6.10 18.10 -3.43
N THR A 192 5.47 17.46 -2.44
CA THR A 192 4.04 17.65 -2.14
C THR A 192 3.77 18.86 -1.27
N LEU A 193 4.80 19.46 -0.65
CA LEU A 193 4.64 20.58 0.29
C LEU A 193 3.82 21.74 -0.30
N PRO A 194 4.09 22.27 -1.50
CA PRO A 194 3.37 23.45 -1.99
C PRO A 194 1.86 23.24 -2.07
N ASP A 195 1.43 22.08 -2.59
CA ASP A 195 0.00 21.76 -2.72
C ASP A 195 -0.65 21.48 -1.35
N LEU A 196 0.08 20.87 -0.41
CA LEU A 196 -0.42 20.65 0.96
C LEU A 196 -0.49 21.96 1.77
N GLU A 197 0.44 22.88 1.57
CA GLU A 197 0.42 24.21 2.16
C GLU A 197 -0.76 25.05 1.64
N ASP A 198 -1.05 24.99 0.33
CA ASP A 198 -2.23 25.64 -0.25
C ASP A 198 -3.53 25.01 0.28
N CYS A 199 -3.58 23.67 0.40
CA CYS A 199 -4.71 22.98 1.02
C CYS A 199 -4.94 23.40 2.47
N LEU A 200 -3.87 23.57 3.27
CA LEU A 200 -3.95 24.04 4.65
C LEU A 200 -4.49 25.47 4.76
N GLN A 201 -4.18 26.34 3.80
CA GLN A 201 -4.56 27.76 3.86
C GLN A 201 -5.94 28.04 3.26
N ARG A 202 -6.28 27.36 2.16
CA ARG A 202 -7.42 27.73 1.30
C ARG A 202 -8.46 26.64 1.18
N GLY A 203 -8.18 25.43 1.67
CA GLY A 203 -9.12 24.33 1.63
C GLY A 203 -10.36 24.56 2.50
N PRO A 204 -11.45 23.83 2.25
CA PRO A 204 -12.53 23.70 3.23
C PRO A 204 -12.02 23.01 4.50
N ALA A 205 -12.77 23.15 5.60
CA ALA A 205 -12.36 22.67 6.93
C ALA A 205 -11.77 21.23 6.95
N PRO A 206 -12.41 20.22 6.32
CA PRO A 206 -11.88 18.85 6.34
C PRO A 206 -10.54 18.73 5.60
N VAL A 207 -10.36 19.50 4.54
CA VAL A 207 -9.13 19.52 3.73
C VAL A 207 -7.99 20.21 4.49
N ARG A 208 -8.26 21.32 5.20
CA ARG A 208 -7.27 21.97 6.05
C ARG A 208 -6.80 21.05 7.18
N GLU A 209 -7.74 20.34 7.82
CA GLU A 209 -7.42 19.38 8.87
C GLU A 209 -6.54 18.25 8.33
N ALA A 210 -6.91 17.66 7.19
CA ALA A 210 -6.14 16.62 6.54
C ALA A 210 -4.74 17.10 6.16
N ALA A 211 -4.61 18.31 5.63
CA ALA A 211 -3.33 18.91 5.26
C ALA A 211 -2.44 19.12 6.49
N ALA A 212 -2.99 19.68 7.58
CA ALA A 212 -2.25 19.84 8.84
C ALA A 212 -1.71 18.50 9.36
N ARG A 213 -2.54 17.44 9.30
CA ARG A 213 -2.15 16.09 9.70
C ARG A 213 -1.03 15.54 8.80
N ALA A 214 -1.21 15.60 7.49
CA ALA A 214 -0.24 15.12 6.50
C ALA A 214 1.12 15.81 6.67
N LEU A 215 1.14 17.14 6.78
CA LEU A 215 2.37 17.92 6.99
C LEU A 215 3.12 17.49 8.28
N GLY A 216 2.38 17.18 9.36
CA GLY A 216 2.97 16.62 10.57
C GLY A 216 3.52 15.20 10.41
N GLU A 217 2.86 14.34 9.64
CA GLU A 217 3.29 12.95 9.37
C GLU A 217 4.52 12.86 8.45
N MET A 218 4.65 13.82 7.53
CA MET A 218 5.82 13.96 6.67
C MET A 218 7.09 14.28 7.47
N GLY A 219 6.96 14.88 8.66
CA GLY A 219 8.11 15.23 9.50
C GLY A 219 8.94 16.40 8.95
N LEU A 220 8.39 17.19 8.01
CA LEU A 220 9.13 18.26 7.35
C LEU A 220 9.01 19.56 8.15
N ALA A 221 10.08 19.92 8.85
CA ALA A 221 10.15 21.13 9.69
C ALA A 221 9.81 22.44 8.94
N ARG A 222 9.97 22.45 7.61
CA ARG A 222 9.61 23.60 6.75
C ARG A 222 8.13 23.98 6.84
N ALA A 223 7.24 23.04 7.13
CA ALA A 223 5.81 23.29 7.28
C ALA A 223 5.43 23.89 8.65
N ALA A 224 6.35 23.88 9.62
CA ALA A 224 6.05 24.25 11.00
C ALA A 224 5.53 25.69 11.19
N PRO A 225 6.04 26.73 10.48
CA PRO A 225 5.48 28.08 10.58
C PRO A 225 4.01 28.14 10.14
N LEU A 226 3.63 27.42 9.08
CA LEU A 226 2.24 27.38 8.62
C LEU A 226 1.34 26.62 9.58
N LEU A 227 1.83 25.51 10.13
CA LEU A 227 1.13 24.78 11.19
C LEU A 227 0.94 25.64 12.44
N GLN A 228 1.92 26.49 12.79
CA GLN A 228 1.79 27.43 13.91
C GLN A 228 0.67 28.44 13.68
N LEU A 229 0.51 28.96 12.45
CA LEU A 229 -0.61 29.84 12.10
C LEU A 229 -1.96 29.10 12.20
N ALA A 230 -1.99 27.82 11.80
CA ALA A 230 -3.20 26.99 11.86
C ALA A 230 -3.68 26.67 13.29
N LEU A 231 -2.91 26.98 14.33
CA LEU A 231 -3.39 26.95 15.72
C LEU A 231 -4.52 27.95 16.01
N ALA A 232 -4.70 28.95 15.14
CA ALA A 232 -5.77 29.94 15.23
C ALA A 232 -6.92 29.69 14.22
N ASP A 233 -6.96 28.51 13.58
CA ASP A 233 -8.01 28.17 12.61
C ASP A 233 -9.41 28.20 13.28
N PRO A 234 -10.47 28.69 12.60
CA PRO A 234 -11.82 28.67 13.16
C PRO A 234 -12.30 27.27 13.57
N GLU A 235 -11.81 26.23 12.89
CA GLU A 235 -12.25 24.86 13.07
C GLU A 235 -11.40 24.11 14.09
N ALA A 236 -12.04 23.57 15.13
CA ALA A 236 -11.36 22.87 16.22
C ALA A 236 -10.53 21.66 15.73
N GLY A 237 -11.03 20.93 14.73
CA GLY A 237 -10.32 19.82 14.10
C GLY A 237 -8.97 20.25 13.51
N VAL A 238 -8.95 21.40 12.82
CA VAL A 238 -7.73 21.96 12.22
C VAL A 238 -6.75 22.39 13.30
N ARG A 239 -7.21 23.12 14.34
CA ARG A 239 -6.37 23.53 15.47
C ARG A 239 -5.75 22.33 16.18
N ALA A 240 -6.54 21.28 16.44
CA ALA A 240 -6.06 20.06 17.06
C ALA A 240 -5.03 19.31 16.18
N ALA A 241 -5.27 19.24 14.87
CA ALA A 241 -4.32 18.63 13.93
C ALA A 241 -3.00 19.42 13.87
N ALA A 242 -3.08 20.75 13.81
CA ALA A 242 -1.93 21.64 13.84
C ALA A 242 -1.11 21.47 15.13
N ALA A 243 -1.76 21.44 16.30
CA ALA A 243 -1.10 21.22 17.58
C ALA A 243 -0.35 19.87 17.60
N ARG A 244 -0.99 18.78 17.19
CA ARG A 244 -0.33 17.45 17.10
C ARG A 244 0.86 17.47 16.14
N ALA A 245 0.70 18.10 14.98
CA ALA A 245 1.76 18.19 13.98
C ALA A 245 2.98 18.95 14.52
N LEU A 246 2.78 20.09 15.17
CA LEU A 246 3.85 20.87 15.80
C LEU A 246 4.57 20.11 16.92
N GLY A 247 3.81 19.33 17.70
CA GLY A 247 4.36 18.40 18.69
C GLY A 247 5.28 17.35 18.06
N ARG A 248 4.81 16.66 17.02
CA ARG A 248 5.60 15.66 16.26
C ARG A 248 6.87 16.27 15.65
N LEU A 249 6.78 17.49 15.12
CA LEU A 249 7.90 18.23 14.57
C LEU A 249 8.82 18.82 15.66
N LYS A 250 8.44 18.72 16.93
CA LYS A 250 9.15 19.28 18.09
C LYS A 250 9.46 20.77 17.92
N TYR A 251 8.52 21.51 17.32
CA TYR A 251 8.72 22.90 16.93
C TYR A 251 8.54 23.86 18.11
N ARG A 252 9.65 24.21 18.77
CA ARG A 252 9.65 25.05 19.99
C ARG A 252 9.10 26.45 19.83
N GLN A 253 9.21 27.04 18.65
CA GLN A 253 8.74 28.40 18.43
C GLN A 253 7.22 28.52 18.62
N ALA A 254 6.48 27.41 18.50
CA ALA A 254 5.04 27.35 18.78
C ALA A 254 4.68 27.18 20.27
N ARG A 255 5.64 27.08 21.20
CA ARG A 255 5.38 26.79 22.63
C ARG A 255 4.35 27.73 23.24
N LYS A 256 4.44 29.05 22.99
CA LYS A 256 3.51 30.04 23.55
C LYS A 256 2.09 29.86 23.00
N GLN A 257 1.95 29.63 21.70
CA GLN A 257 0.66 29.38 21.07
C GLN A 257 0.05 28.06 21.55
N LEU A 258 0.85 27.01 21.68
CA LEU A 258 0.41 25.72 22.23
C LEU A 258 -0.03 25.85 23.69
N GLN A 259 0.61 26.70 24.51
CA GLN A 259 0.14 26.99 25.87
C GLN A 259 -1.23 27.67 25.86
N ALA A 260 -1.47 28.62 24.97
CA ALA A 260 -2.80 29.25 24.84
C ALA A 260 -3.88 28.24 24.42
N CYS A 261 -3.54 27.25 23.59
CA CYS A 261 -4.46 26.17 23.20
C CYS A 261 -4.87 25.24 24.37
N LEU A 262 -4.24 25.32 25.55
CA LEU A 262 -4.70 24.61 26.75
C LEU A 262 -6.03 25.14 27.29
N ASP A 263 -6.39 26.38 26.94
CA ASP A 263 -7.64 27.03 27.32
C ASP A 263 -8.66 27.02 26.16
N ASP A 264 -8.41 26.26 25.09
CA ASP A 264 -9.30 26.16 23.93
C ASP A 264 -10.67 25.59 24.33
N GLY A 265 -11.75 26.11 23.73
CA GLY A 265 -13.12 25.64 23.99
C GLY A 265 -13.32 24.16 23.66
N ALA A 266 -12.61 23.64 22.66
CA ALA A 266 -12.70 22.26 22.23
C ALA A 266 -11.72 21.36 22.99
N TRP A 267 -12.22 20.24 23.54
CA TRP A 267 -11.42 19.36 24.41
C TRP A 267 -10.28 18.67 23.64
N GLU A 268 -10.51 18.34 22.37
CA GLU A 268 -9.55 17.70 21.50
C GLU A 268 -8.35 18.60 21.20
N VAL A 269 -8.55 19.92 21.17
CA VAL A 269 -7.48 20.92 21.01
C VAL A 269 -6.65 21.00 22.28
N ARG A 270 -7.30 21.07 23.46
CA ARG A 270 -6.59 21.07 24.75
C ARG A 270 -5.73 19.81 24.93
N ALA A 271 -6.29 18.64 24.61
CA ALA A 271 -5.57 17.37 24.68
C ALA A 271 -4.38 17.32 23.70
N ALA A 272 -4.58 17.78 22.46
CA ALA A 272 -3.52 17.87 21.46
C ALA A 272 -2.39 18.84 21.89
N ALA A 273 -2.75 19.99 22.44
CA ALA A 273 -1.81 21.00 22.91
C ALA A 273 -0.98 20.49 24.10
N ALA A 274 -1.62 19.83 25.08
CA ALA A 274 -0.92 19.23 26.22
C ALA A 274 0.11 18.19 25.77
N ALA A 275 -0.27 17.28 24.87
CA ALA A 275 0.65 16.29 24.31
C ALA A 275 1.79 16.95 23.51
N ALA A 276 1.47 17.95 22.68
CA ALA A 276 2.47 18.66 21.88
C ALA A 276 3.49 19.40 22.74
N LEU A 277 3.07 20.00 23.86
CA LEU A 277 3.98 20.68 24.80
C LEU A 277 4.96 19.70 25.46
N GLN A 278 4.54 18.46 25.77
CA GLN A 278 5.43 17.42 26.28
C GLN A 278 6.52 17.07 25.26
N GLU A 279 6.13 16.83 23.99
CA GLU A 279 7.07 16.52 22.91
C GLU A 279 8.06 17.65 22.64
N VAL A 280 7.57 18.89 22.62
CA VAL A 280 8.39 20.09 22.40
C VAL A 280 9.36 20.35 23.56
N ALA A 281 8.95 20.07 24.80
CA ALA A 281 9.81 20.16 25.98
C ALA A 281 10.86 19.04 26.04
N ALA A 282 10.54 17.84 25.55
CA ALA A 282 11.45 16.69 25.52
C ALA A 282 12.55 16.79 24.44
N ALA A 283 12.40 17.67 23.44
CA ALA A 283 13.49 18.00 22.54
C ALA A 283 14.64 18.59 23.38
N ARG A 284 15.89 18.13 23.22
CA ARG A 284 17.06 18.66 23.97
C ARG A 284 17.45 20.05 23.51
N GLU A 285 17.71 20.96 24.44
CA GLU A 285 18.41 22.23 24.16
C GLU A 285 19.73 21.89 23.46
N ILE A 286 19.95 22.44 22.26
CA ILE A 286 21.24 22.43 21.57
C ILE A 286 21.91 23.74 21.94
#